data_AF-A0A5B7FV25-F1
#
_entry.id   AF-A0A5B7FV25-F1
#
_cell.length_a   1.000
_cell.length_b   1.000
_cell.length_c   1.000
_cell.angle_alpha   90.00
_cell.angle_beta   90.00
_cell.angle_gamma   90.00
#
_symmetry.space_group_name_H-M   'P 1'
#
loop_
_entity.id
_entity.type
_entity.pdbx_description
1 polymer ?
#
loop_
_entity_poly.entity_id
_entity_poly.type
_entity_poly.pdbx_seq_one_letter_code
_entity_poly.pdbx_strand_id
1 'polypeptide(L)'
;MQSPGSSKRSTSVGDPSNFQSSGHVKHSSSSATSHGGDHDRVVCPGHKTEARKCKVVKEGDNKGRVFYTCSKPQGQQCKFFLSDNTVAFQWGDNHHPMCHHGKVTVQRTVLKLNANNGRHFYCCSRPKNKQCDFFQWVDAE
;
A
#
# COMPACT_ATOMS: atom_id res chain seq x y z
N MET A 1 36.52 -47.59 17.27
CA MET A 1 36.89 -48.16 18.58
C MET A 1 36.38 -47.20 19.65
N GLN A 2 35.56 -47.74 20.57
CA GLN A 2 35.24 -47.32 21.95
C GLN A 2 34.75 -45.88 22.25
N SER A 3 33.49 -45.82 22.69
CA SER A 3 32.99 -44.93 23.76
C SER A 3 33.63 -45.29 25.11
N PRO A 4 33.53 -44.42 26.15
CA PRO A 4 32.47 -44.52 27.19
C PRO A 4 31.91 -43.12 27.58
N GLY A 5 30.75 -42.88 28.23
CA GLY A 5 29.97 -43.62 29.22
C GLY A 5 29.96 -42.83 30.56
N SER A 6 28.99 -41.92 30.79
CA SER A 6 27.83 -42.03 31.71
C SER A 6 28.05 -41.74 33.21
N SER A 7 27.27 -40.80 33.79
CA SER A 7 26.52 -40.88 35.08
C SER A 7 26.07 -39.49 35.57
N LYS A 8 24.97 -39.22 36.32
CA LYS A 8 23.69 -39.84 36.73
C LYS A 8 22.87 -38.67 37.34
N ARG A 9 21.61 -38.42 36.92
CA ARG A 9 20.31 -38.72 37.57
C ARG A 9 19.90 -37.87 38.80
N SER A 10 18.61 -37.48 38.78
CA SER A 10 17.63 -37.32 39.87
C SER A 10 17.07 -35.88 40.00
N THR A 11 15.77 -35.59 40.16
CA THR A 11 14.54 -36.38 40.34
C THR A 11 13.33 -35.42 40.28
N SER A 12 12.18 -35.89 39.73
CA SER A 12 10.76 -35.74 40.20
C SER A 12 10.23 -34.40 40.75
N VAL A 13 8.98 -33.96 40.66
CA VAL A 13 7.64 -34.37 40.17
C VAL A 13 6.74 -33.15 40.48
N GLY A 14 5.65 -32.93 39.73
CA GLY A 14 4.56 -32.08 40.21
C GLY A 14 3.68 -31.45 39.12
N ASP A 15 2.75 -32.23 38.57
CA ASP A 15 1.42 -31.72 38.18
C ASP A 15 0.63 -31.45 39.48
N PRO A 16 -0.28 -30.44 39.52
CA PRO A 16 -1.66 -30.80 39.19
C PRO A 16 -2.56 -29.68 38.56
N SER A 17 -3.51 -30.17 37.77
CA SER A 17 -4.93 -29.76 37.66
C SER A 17 -5.32 -28.33 37.24
N ASN A 18 -5.81 -28.25 35.99
CA ASN A 18 -7.17 -27.84 35.58
C ASN A 18 -7.98 -26.90 36.51
N PHE A 19 -8.25 -25.68 36.03
CA PHE A 19 -9.44 -24.92 36.40
C PHE A 19 -10.00 -24.19 35.16
N GLN A 20 -11.21 -24.57 34.74
CA GLN A 20 -12.03 -23.83 33.79
C GLN A 20 -12.37 -22.45 34.35
N SER A 21 -12.34 -21.40 33.52
CA SER A 21 -13.19 -20.23 33.72
C SER A 21 -13.38 -19.47 32.41
N SER A 22 -14.60 -19.56 31.89
CA SER A 22 -15.15 -18.72 30.84
C SER A 22 -15.05 -17.24 31.22
N GLY A 23 -14.45 -16.44 30.35
CA GLY A 23 -14.42 -14.99 30.46
C GLY A 23 -14.81 -14.35 29.14
N HIS A 24 -16.11 -14.08 28.97
CA HIS A 24 -16.62 -13.22 27.91
C HIS A 24 -16.13 -11.79 28.14
N VAL A 25 -15.12 -11.36 27.36
CA VAL A 25 -14.82 -9.93 27.21
C VAL A 25 -15.87 -9.32 26.29
N LYS A 26 -16.79 -8.55 26.88
CA LYS A 26 -17.72 -7.70 26.14
C LYS A 26 -16.92 -6.54 25.54
N HIS A 27 -16.55 -6.66 24.27
CA HIS A 27 -16.08 -5.50 23.52
C HIS A 27 -17.30 -4.63 23.23
N SER A 28 -17.37 -3.50 23.93
CA SER A 28 -18.34 -2.44 23.69
C SER A 28 -18.38 -2.12 22.20
N SER A 29 -19.58 -2.15 21.63
CA SER A 29 -19.90 -1.80 20.26
C SER A 29 -19.56 -0.34 19.99
N SER A 30 -18.30 -0.11 19.60
CA SER A 30 -17.90 1.10 18.91
C SER A 30 -18.46 1.01 17.51
N SER A 31 -19.38 1.93 17.18
CA SER A 31 -19.99 2.11 15.87
C SER A 31 -18.98 1.86 14.75
N ALA A 32 -19.23 0.82 13.95
CA ALA A 32 -18.48 0.57 12.73
C ALA A 32 -18.79 1.72 11.76
N THR A 33 -18.00 2.79 11.83
CA THR A 33 -17.90 3.74 10.75
C THR A 33 -17.42 2.98 9.53
N SER A 34 -18.24 2.99 8.50
CA SER A 34 -17.96 2.55 7.14
C SER A 34 -16.71 3.25 6.61
N HIS A 35 -15.55 2.61 6.72
CA HIS A 35 -14.31 3.08 6.08
C HIS A 35 -14.30 2.60 4.63
N GLY A 36 -15.20 3.17 3.83
CA GLY A 36 -15.09 3.13 2.38
C GLY A 36 -13.96 4.06 1.95
N GLY A 37 -12.89 3.49 1.41
CA GLY A 37 -11.90 4.14 0.52
C GLY A 37 -11.42 5.55 0.88
N ASP A 38 -10.73 5.72 2.01
CA ASP A 38 -10.10 6.99 2.45
C ASP A 38 -8.86 7.41 1.61
N HIS A 39 -8.46 6.60 0.61
CA HIS A 39 -7.22 6.79 -0.16
C HIS A 39 -7.25 7.93 -1.19
N ASP A 40 -8.41 8.53 -1.46
CA ASP A 40 -8.52 9.69 -2.35
C ASP A 40 -8.24 11.01 -1.61
N ARG A 41 -8.37 11.02 -0.27
CA ARG A 41 -8.31 12.24 0.54
C ARG A 41 -6.90 12.50 1.10
N VAL A 42 -5.99 12.88 0.21
CA VAL A 42 -4.62 13.26 0.62
C VAL A 42 -4.60 14.69 1.18
N VAL A 43 -4.10 14.87 2.40
CA VAL A 43 -3.98 16.19 3.06
C VAL A 43 -2.54 16.70 2.98
N CYS A 44 -2.38 17.97 2.61
CA CYS A 44 -1.08 18.64 2.59
C CYS A 44 -0.55 18.80 4.03
N PRO A 45 0.63 18.25 4.38
CA PRO A 45 1.14 18.29 5.75
C PRO A 45 1.49 19.72 6.20
N GLY A 46 1.95 20.58 5.29
CA GLY A 46 2.32 21.95 5.61
C GLY A 46 1.14 22.89 5.89
N HIS A 47 -0.01 22.66 5.23
CA HIS A 47 -1.16 23.58 5.30
C HIS A 47 -2.42 22.95 5.89
N LYS A 48 -2.43 21.64 6.12
CA LYS A 48 -3.58 20.86 6.61
C LYS A 48 -4.83 21.03 5.74
N THR A 49 -4.64 21.39 4.48
CA THR A 49 -5.69 21.48 3.46
C THR A 49 -5.60 20.30 2.50
N GLU A 50 -6.71 19.95 1.87
CA GLU A 50 -6.75 18.91 0.84
C GLU A 50 -5.73 19.19 -0.27
N ALA A 51 -5.02 18.15 -0.68
CA ALA A 51 -4.02 18.19 -1.74
C ALA A 51 -4.70 18.13 -3.10
N ARG A 52 -4.11 18.80 -4.08
CA ARG A 52 -4.56 18.78 -5.47
C ARG A 52 -4.13 17.47 -6.11
N LYS A 53 -5.10 16.70 -6.60
CA LYS A 53 -4.87 15.54 -7.46
C LYS A 53 -4.50 15.99 -8.88
N CYS A 54 -3.36 15.55 -9.36
CA CYS A 54 -2.81 15.87 -10.66
C CYS A 54 -2.53 14.59 -11.45
N LYS A 55 -2.53 14.69 -12.78
CA LYS A 55 -2.12 13.61 -13.68
C LYS A 55 -0.91 14.06 -14.48
N VAL A 56 0.11 13.20 -14.58
CA VAL A 56 1.28 13.49 -15.41
C VAL A 56 0.83 13.54 -16.87
N VAL A 57 0.82 14.74 -17.45
CA VAL A 57 0.51 14.94 -18.87
C VAL A 57 1.74 14.89 -19.76
N LYS A 58 2.92 15.13 -19.17
CA LYS A 58 4.21 15.09 -19.88
C LYS A 58 4.49 13.68 -20.40
N GLU A 59 5.00 13.61 -21.63
CA GLU A 59 5.47 12.35 -22.22
C GLU A 59 6.59 11.71 -21.39
N GLY A 60 6.58 10.38 -21.34
CA GLY A 60 7.55 9.56 -20.62
C GLY A 60 6.89 8.45 -19.80
N ASP A 61 7.71 7.69 -19.08
CA ASP A 61 7.30 6.49 -18.32
C ASP A 61 6.18 6.75 -17.31
N ASN A 62 6.09 7.97 -16.80
CA ASN A 62 5.09 8.37 -15.82
C ASN A 62 3.83 8.98 -16.44
N LYS A 63 3.71 9.12 -17.77
CA LYS A 63 2.52 9.72 -18.40
C LYS A 63 1.25 8.98 -17.98
N GLY A 64 0.24 9.76 -17.57
CA GLY A 64 -1.04 9.25 -17.09
C GLY A 64 -1.06 8.88 -15.61
N ARG A 65 0.09 8.83 -14.94
CA ARG A 65 0.19 8.52 -13.50
C ARG A 65 -0.37 9.68 -12.67
N VAL A 66 -1.10 9.34 -11.61
CA VAL A 66 -1.70 10.30 -10.68
C VAL A 66 -0.70 10.64 -9.58
N PHE A 67 -0.65 11.91 -9.18
CA PHE A 67 0.11 12.38 -8.02
C PHE A 67 -0.65 13.50 -7.31
N TYR A 68 -0.39 13.70 -6.02
CA TYR A 68 -1.00 14.72 -5.19
C TYR A 68 0.00 15.81 -4.87
N THR A 69 -0.44 17.08 -4.90
CA THR A 69 0.41 18.22 -4.55
C THR A 69 -0.28 19.30 -3.71
N CYS A 70 0.48 20.26 -3.19
CA CYS A 70 -0.08 21.37 -2.43
C CYS A 70 -1.06 22.19 -3.29
N SER A 71 -2.28 22.39 -2.76
CA SER A 71 -3.34 23.11 -3.48
C SER A 71 -3.16 24.62 -3.53
N LYS A 72 -2.22 25.19 -2.76
CA LYS A 72 -1.93 26.62 -2.77
C LYS A 72 -1.45 27.09 -4.16
N PRO A 73 -1.68 28.35 -4.54
CA PRO A 73 -1.18 28.92 -5.79
C PRO A 73 0.36 28.86 -5.89
N GLN A 74 0.87 28.85 -7.12
CA GLN A 74 2.31 28.88 -7.39
C GLN A 74 2.96 30.08 -6.67
N GLY A 75 4.05 29.85 -5.93
CA GLY A 75 4.69 30.86 -5.07
C GLY A 75 4.23 30.85 -3.61
N GLN A 76 3.04 30.33 -3.31
CA GLN A 76 2.52 30.10 -1.94
C GLN A 76 2.47 28.62 -1.56
N GLN A 77 2.83 27.74 -2.48
CA GLN A 77 3.02 26.32 -2.18
C GLN A 77 4.14 26.16 -1.15
N CYS A 78 3.93 25.24 -0.21
CA CYS A 78 4.92 24.94 0.81
C CYS A 78 6.20 24.45 0.11
N LYS A 79 7.31 25.13 0.39
CA LYS A 79 8.64 24.80 -0.12
C LYS A 79 9.45 23.88 0.80
N PHE A 80 8.85 23.42 1.90
CA PHE A 80 9.60 22.71 2.93
C PHE A 80 9.88 21.27 2.51
N PHE A 81 11.09 21.07 2.01
CA PHE A 81 11.89 19.88 2.26
C PHE A 81 11.97 19.69 3.76
N LEU A 82 11.13 18.84 4.32
CA LEU A 82 11.46 18.20 5.58
C LEU A 82 12.77 17.41 5.35
N SER A 83 13.56 17.21 6.40
CA SER A 83 14.81 16.43 6.38
C SER A 83 14.62 14.94 6.02
N ASP A 84 13.42 14.57 5.56
CA ASP A 84 12.98 13.32 4.93
C ASP A 84 12.54 13.50 3.44
N ASN A 85 12.81 14.66 2.84
CA ASN A 85 12.62 15.01 1.43
C ASN A 85 11.15 15.08 0.95
N THR A 86 10.23 15.53 1.79
CA THR A 86 8.80 15.63 1.41
C THR A 86 8.45 17.00 0.82
N VAL A 87 8.62 17.15 -0.50
CA VAL A 87 7.65 17.97 -1.26
C VAL A 87 6.25 17.42 -0.99
N ALA A 88 5.20 18.26 -0.94
CA ALA A 88 3.83 17.74 -1.06
C ALA A 88 3.70 17.14 -2.47
N PHE A 89 4.20 15.92 -2.61
CA PHE A 89 4.26 15.13 -3.81
C PHE A 89 4.14 13.69 -3.33
N GLN A 90 2.93 13.17 -3.46
CA GLN A 90 2.63 11.78 -3.14
C GLN A 90 2.14 11.15 -4.43
N TRP A 91 2.78 10.07 -4.89
CA TRP A 91 2.19 9.31 -5.99
C TRP A 91 0.87 8.71 -5.53
N GLY A 92 -0.14 8.80 -6.38
CA GLY A 92 -1.48 8.29 -6.09
C GLY A 92 -1.62 6.78 -6.30
N ASP A 93 -0.50 6.08 -6.42
CA ASP A 93 -0.46 4.64 -6.70
C ASP A 93 0.20 3.81 -5.60
N ASN A 94 0.33 4.36 -4.38
CA ASN A 94 0.89 3.62 -3.25
C ASN A 94 0.20 2.27 -2.97
N HIS A 95 -1.07 2.12 -3.37
CA HIS A 95 -1.86 0.90 -3.19
C HIS A 95 -1.79 -0.05 -4.40
N HIS A 96 -1.14 0.34 -5.49
CA HIS A 96 -1.05 -0.50 -6.67
C HIS A 96 -0.09 -1.68 -6.42
N PRO A 97 -0.33 -2.84 -7.05
CA PRO A 97 0.57 -3.98 -6.94
C PRO A 97 1.95 -3.67 -7.52
N MET A 98 2.96 -4.41 -7.08
CA MET A 98 4.31 -4.35 -7.66
C MET A 98 4.41 -5.28 -8.87
N CYS A 99 5.10 -4.84 -9.92
CA CYS A 99 5.44 -5.71 -11.05
C CYS A 99 6.64 -6.61 -10.72
N HIS A 100 6.99 -7.53 -11.62
CA HIS A 100 8.13 -8.48 -11.46
C HIS A 100 9.50 -7.81 -11.24
N HIS A 101 9.62 -6.50 -11.49
CA HIS A 101 10.84 -5.73 -11.21
C HIS A 101 10.87 -5.11 -9.80
N GLY A 102 9.87 -5.37 -8.96
CA GLY A 102 9.73 -4.73 -7.63
C GLY A 102 9.42 -3.23 -7.71
N LYS A 103 8.79 -2.77 -8.80
CA LYS A 103 8.35 -1.38 -8.99
C LYS A 103 6.83 -1.32 -9.00
N VAL A 104 6.27 -0.28 -8.37
CA VAL A 104 4.84 0.02 -8.37
C VAL A 104 4.31 0.10 -9.80
N THR A 105 3.17 -0.53 -10.06
CA THR A 105 2.53 -0.60 -11.37
C THR A 105 1.74 0.67 -11.69
N VAL A 106 1.53 0.92 -12.98
CA VAL A 106 0.66 2.01 -13.45
C VAL A 106 -0.70 1.46 -13.85
N GLN A 107 -1.76 2.19 -13.49
CA GLN A 107 -3.10 1.92 -13.96
C GLN A 107 -3.29 2.49 -15.37
N ARG A 108 -3.84 1.69 -16.29
CA ARG A 108 -4.21 2.09 -17.64
C ARG A 108 -5.65 1.70 -17.93
N THR A 109 -6.21 2.24 -19.01
CA THR A 109 -7.58 1.96 -19.46
C THR A 109 -7.53 1.25 -20.81
N VAL A 110 -8.38 0.24 -20.99
CA VAL A 110 -8.56 -0.41 -22.29
C VAL A 110 -9.30 0.56 -23.22
N LEU A 111 -8.59 1.09 -24.21
CA LEU A 111 -9.17 2.00 -25.22
C LEU A 111 -9.70 1.27 -26.45
N LYS A 112 -9.32 0.00 -26.63
CA LYS A 112 -9.82 -0.82 -27.74
C LYS A 112 -11.33 -1.00 -27.59
N LEU A 113 -12.09 -0.79 -28.68
CA LEU A 113 -13.53 -0.98 -28.71
C LEU A 113 -13.86 -2.48 -28.70
N ASN A 114 -14.05 -3.04 -27.51
CA ASN A 114 -14.45 -4.42 -27.28
C ASN A 114 -15.24 -4.51 -25.96
N ALA A 115 -15.64 -5.71 -25.54
CA ALA A 115 -16.36 -5.94 -24.28
C ALA A 115 -15.62 -5.43 -23.02
N ASN A 116 -14.32 -5.18 -23.13
CA ASN A 116 -13.48 -4.68 -22.05
C ASN A 116 -13.17 -3.18 -22.17
N ASN A 117 -13.75 -2.46 -23.15
CA ASN A 117 -13.52 -1.03 -23.32
C ASN A 117 -13.85 -0.26 -22.02
N GLY A 118 -12.99 0.68 -21.65
CA GLY A 118 -13.15 1.45 -20.42
C GLY A 118 -12.67 0.75 -19.14
N ARG A 119 -12.44 -0.58 -19.16
CA ARG A 119 -11.91 -1.30 -17.99
C ARG A 119 -10.48 -0.85 -17.66
N HIS A 120 -10.17 -0.81 -16.37
CA HIS A 120 -8.85 -0.45 -15.86
C HIS A 120 -7.99 -1.67 -15.55
N PHE A 121 -6.69 -1.58 -15.78
CA PHE A 121 -5.73 -2.64 -15.45
C PHE A 121 -4.39 -2.07 -14.97
N TYR A 122 -3.69 -2.82 -14.12
CA TYR A 122 -2.33 -2.55 -13.68
C TYR A 122 -1.32 -3.20 -14.63
N CYS A 123 -0.29 -2.45 -15.03
CA CYS A 123 0.82 -2.97 -15.83
C CYS A 123 2.18 -2.36 -15.41
N CYS A 124 3.27 -2.94 -15.90
CA CYS A 124 4.61 -2.41 -15.67
C CYS A 124 4.75 -0.95 -16.19
N SER A 125 5.38 -0.09 -15.40
CA SER A 125 5.60 1.34 -15.73
C SER A 125 6.74 1.60 -16.71
N ARG A 126 7.59 0.60 -16.96
CA ARG A 126 8.73 0.72 -17.89
C ARG A 126 8.27 0.98 -19.34
N PRO A 127 9.16 1.46 -20.22
CA PRO A 127 8.90 1.54 -21.66
C PRO A 127 8.58 0.17 -22.27
N LYS A 128 7.75 0.13 -23.32
CA LYS A 128 7.21 -1.11 -23.93
C LYS A 128 8.25 -2.21 -24.20
N ASN A 129 9.47 -1.86 -24.60
CA ASN A 129 10.56 -2.79 -24.89
C ASN A 129 11.32 -3.30 -23.64
N LYS A 130 11.01 -2.79 -22.45
CA LYS A 130 11.61 -3.13 -21.15
C LYS A 130 10.58 -3.51 -20.09
N GLN A 131 9.29 -3.57 -20.47
CA GLN A 131 8.22 -4.01 -19.59
C GLN A 131 8.37 -5.51 -19.33
N CYS A 132 8.08 -5.92 -18.08
CA CYS A 132 7.73 -7.31 -17.84
C CYS A 132 6.27 -7.53 -18.25
N ASP A 133 5.87 -8.78 -18.26
CA ASP A 133 4.54 -9.28 -18.60
C ASP A 133 3.50 -9.18 -17.47
N PHE A 134 3.81 -8.48 -16.37
CA PHE A 134 2.85 -8.27 -15.28
C PHE A 134 1.56 -7.59 -15.80
N PHE A 135 0.43 -8.22 -15.51
CA PHE A 135 -0.91 -7.75 -15.85
C PHE A 135 -1.89 -8.16 -14.76
N GLN A 136 -2.71 -7.22 -14.30
CA GLN A 136 -3.81 -7.50 -13.38
C GLN A 136 -4.97 -6.53 -13.66
N TRP A 137 -6.21 -7.03 -13.68
CA TRP A 137 -7.36 -6.14 -13.75
C TRP A 137 -7.48 -5.33 -12.44
N VAL A 138 -7.95 -4.09 -12.55
CA VAL A 138 -8.48 -3.40 -11.37
C VAL A 138 -9.84 -4.02 -11.12
N ASP A 139 -9.99 -4.69 -9.98
CA ASP A 139 -11.29 -5.24 -9.59
C ASP A 139 -12.29 -4.08 -9.49
N ALA A 140 -13.54 -4.35 -9.88
CA ALA A 140 -14.60 -3.36 -9.74
C ALA A 140 -14.91 -3.21 -8.25
N GLU A 141 -14.68 -2.01 -7.72
CA GLU A 141 -15.31 -1.58 -6.46
C GLU A 141 -16.84 -1.47 -6.67
#